data_AF-A0A932GW89-F1
#
_entry.id   AF-A0A932GW89-F1
#
_cell.length_a   1.000
_cell.length_b   1.000
_cell.length_c   1.000
_cell.angle_alpha   90.00
_cell.angle_beta   90.00
_cell.angle_gamma   90.00
#
_symmetry.space_group_name_H-M   'P 1'
#
loop_
_entity.id
_entity.type
_entity.pdbx_description
1 polymer ?
#
loop_
_entity_poly.entity_id
_entity_poly.type
_entity_poly.pdbx_seq_one_letter_code
_entity_poly.pdbx_strand_id
1 'polypeptide(L)'
;VIMLTLYDEYLTQAIEAGAVGYLLKDIKREELLRAIRSVHQGRSPLDLSLSRERLAEFAAAVEGKRRSDLEERELTILRLIAGGATTKELADQLFLSQASVKRSVSLIFEKLGVRNRSGAVSEAYKRKLI
;
A
#
# COMPACT_ATOMS: atom_id res chain seq x y z
N VAL A 1 -3.11 -5.35 -7.13
CA VAL A 1 -3.79 -5.75 -8.40
C VAL A 1 -3.96 -4.53 -9.29
N ILE A 2 -3.70 -4.62 -10.60
CA ILE A 2 -4.04 -3.55 -11.57
C ILE A 2 -5.33 -3.95 -12.28
N MET A 3 -6.34 -3.09 -12.26
CA MET A 3 -7.57 -3.28 -13.01
C MET A 3 -7.44 -2.67 -14.41
N LEU A 4 -7.87 -3.40 -15.45
CA LEU A 4 -7.89 -2.95 -16.83
C LEU A 4 -9.32 -3.07 -17.38
N THR A 5 -9.99 -1.95 -17.64
CA THR A 5 -11.44 -1.90 -17.90
C THR A 5 -11.81 -0.93 -19.02
N LEU A 6 -13.01 -1.05 -19.58
CA LEU A 6 -13.55 -0.11 -20.58
C LEU A 6 -14.31 1.06 -19.93
N TYR A 7 -14.62 0.95 -18.65
CA TYR A 7 -15.50 1.87 -17.92
C TYR A 7 -14.73 2.49 -16.78
N ASP A 8 -14.88 3.79 -16.54
CA ASP A 8 -14.24 4.54 -15.44
C ASP A 8 -15.10 4.59 -14.16
N GLU A 9 -16.38 4.25 -14.25
CA GLU A 9 -17.35 4.32 -13.15
C GLU A 9 -17.03 3.40 -11.96
N TYR A 10 -16.23 2.35 -12.17
CA TYR A 10 -15.85 1.38 -11.13
C TYR A 10 -14.60 1.78 -10.35
N LEU A 11 -14.08 2.99 -10.56
CA LEU A 11 -12.82 3.45 -9.96
C LEU A 11 -12.83 3.31 -8.43
N THR A 12 -13.87 3.83 -7.77
CA THR A 12 -13.99 3.82 -6.31
C THR A 12 -14.06 2.40 -5.75
N GLN A 13 -14.90 1.54 -6.32
CA GLN A 13 -15.05 0.14 -5.89
C GLN A 13 -13.76 -0.65 -6.10
N ALA A 14 -13.04 -0.38 -7.20
CA ALA A 14 -11.74 -0.98 -7.46
C ALA A 14 -10.71 -0.58 -6.39
N ILE A 15 -10.67 0.70 -6.01
CA ILE A 15 -9.79 1.19 -4.94
C ILE A 15 -10.18 0.51 -3.61
N GLU A 16 -11.46 0.47 -3.25
CA GLU A 16 -11.95 -0.17 -2.02
C GLU A 16 -11.52 -1.64 -1.95
N ALA A 17 -11.68 -2.38 -3.06
CA ALA A 17 -11.26 -3.77 -3.20
C ALA A 17 -9.73 -4.00 -3.21
N GLY A 18 -8.92 -2.94 -3.13
CA GLY A 18 -7.45 -3.06 -3.05
C GLY A 18 -6.74 -3.05 -4.40
N ALA A 19 -7.36 -2.50 -5.44
CA ALA A 19 -6.64 -2.18 -6.67
C ALA A 19 -5.56 -1.12 -6.37
N VAL A 20 -4.35 -1.41 -6.80
CA VAL A 20 -3.18 -0.52 -6.68
C VAL A 20 -2.93 0.25 -7.98
N GLY A 21 -3.81 0.10 -8.96
CA GLY A 21 -3.77 0.76 -10.26
C GLY A 21 -5.07 0.48 -11.02
N TYR A 22 -5.52 1.48 -11.79
CA TYR A 22 -6.73 1.43 -12.60
C TYR A 22 -6.40 2.01 -13.97
N LEU A 23 -6.58 1.22 -15.03
CA LEU A 23 -6.21 1.57 -16.38
C LEU A 23 -7.40 1.33 -17.32
N LEU A 24 -7.55 2.20 -18.32
CA LEU A 24 -8.53 1.98 -19.38
C LEU A 24 -7.96 1.02 -20.44
N LYS A 25 -8.83 0.21 -21.05
CA LYS A 25 -8.44 -0.83 -22.02
C LYS A 25 -7.90 -0.28 -23.34
N ASP A 26 -8.08 1.01 -23.60
CA ASP A 26 -7.52 1.73 -24.75
C ASP A 26 -6.07 2.21 -24.51
N ILE A 27 -5.50 1.95 -23.33
CA ILE A 27 -4.12 2.28 -23.01
C ILE A 27 -3.14 1.65 -24.01
N LYS A 28 -2.14 2.43 -24.42
CA LYS A 28 -1.08 1.94 -25.30
C LYS A 28 -0.24 0.88 -24.59
N ARG A 29 0.26 -0.09 -25.35
CA ARG A 29 1.08 -1.20 -24.81
C ARG A 29 2.28 -0.71 -24.02
N GLU A 30 2.94 0.35 -24.49
CA GLU A 30 4.11 0.95 -23.84
C GLU A 30 3.74 1.59 -22.49
N GLU A 31 2.56 2.20 -22.40
CA GLU A 31 2.04 2.82 -21.19
C GLU A 31 1.63 1.79 -20.15
N LEU A 32 0.99 0.70 -20.59
CA LEU A 32 0.69 -0.44 -19.73
C LEU A 32 1.95 -1.04 -19.10
N LEU A 33 3.02 -1.23 -19.90
CA LEU A 33 4.30 -1.72 -19.40
C LEU A 33 4.94 -0.77 -18.38
N ARG A 34 4.85 0.54 -18.60
CA ARG A 34 5.30 1.56 -17.63
C ARG A 34 4.48 1.52 -16.34
N ALA A 35 3.18 1.35 -16.44
CA ALA A 35 2.27 1.25 -15.29
C ALA A 35 2.59 0.03 -14.42
N ILE A 36 2.78 -1.15 -15.04
CA ILE A 36 3.16 -2.39 -14.35
C ILE A 36 4.49 -2.22 -13.60
N ARG A 37 5.51 -1.64 -14.26
CA ARG A 37 6.82 -1.40 -13.64
C ARG A 37 6.73 -0.43 -12.46
N SER A 38 5.87 0.58 -12.55
CA SER A 38 5.64 1.56 -11.48
C SER A 38 5.00 0.90 -10.24
N VAL A 39 3.98 0.05 -10.41
CA VAL A 39 3.41 -0.77 -9.30
C VAL A 39 4.47 -1.62 -8.65
N HIS A 40 5.29 -2.30 -9.46
CA HIS A 40 6.33 -3.16 -8.96
C HIS A 40 7.36 -2.41 -8.10
N GLN A 41 7.60 -1.13 -8.41
CA GLN A 41 8.44 -0.22 -7.62
C GLN A 41 7.74 0.37 -6.38
N GLY A 42 6.48 -0.01 -6.12
CA GLY A 42 5.68 0.51 -5.00
C GLY A 42 5.02 1.86 -5.27
N ARG A 43 4.96 2.30 -6.54
CA ARG A 43 4.26 3.50 -6.96
C ARG A 43 2.89 3.11 -7.52
N SER A 44 1.82 3.79 -7.12
CA SER A 44 0.50 3.58 -7.74
C SER A 44 0.53 4.19 -9.15
N PRO A 45 0.42 3.43 -10.25
CA PRO A 45 0.31 4.00 -11.58
C PRO A 45 -1.03 4.70 -11.68
N LEU A 46 -0.96 5.95 -12.10
CA LEU A 46 -2.10 6.72 -12.57
C LEU A 46 -2.12 6.59 -14.08
N ASP A 47 -3.29 6.23 -14.63
CA ASP A 47 -3.55 6.35 -16.05
C ASP A 47 -3.68 7.85 -16.41
N LEU A 48 -2.96 8.28 -17.44
CA LEU A 48 -3.00 9.67 -17.94
C LEU A 48 -4.26 9.96 -18.76
N SER A 49 -5.06 8.94 -19.09
CA SER A 49 -6.31 9.08 -19.84
C SER A 49 -7.54 9.38 -18.97
N LEU A 50 -7.43 9.23 -17.64
CA LEU A 50 -8.52 9.61 -16.72
C LEU A 50 -8.70 11.12 -16.69
N SER A 51 -9.96 11.57 -16.58
CA SER A 51 -10.25 12.99 -16.43
C SER A 51 -9.58 13.55 -15.16
N ARG A 52 -9.26 14.86 -15.16
CA ARG A 52 -8.66 15.52 -13.99
C ARG A 52 -9.47 15.33 -12.71
N GLU A 53 -10.80 15.30 -12.83
CA GLU A 53 -11.72 15.07 -11.72
C GLU A 53 -11.56 13.67 -11.14
N ARG A 54 -11.51 12.65 -12.00
CA ARG A 54 -11.27 11.25 -11.58
C ARG A 54 -9.88 11.03 -10.99
N LEU A 55 -8.87 11.73 -11.52
CA LEU A 55 -7.53 11.72 -10.95
C LEU A 55 -7.51 12.32 -9.54
N ALA A 56 -8.26 13.39 -9.30
CA ALA A 56 -8.39 14.01 -7.98
C ALA A 56 -9.16 13.10 -7.00
N GLU A 57 -10.25 12.47 -7.44
CA GLU A 57 -10.99 11.48 -6.66
C GLU A 57 -10.13 10.27 -6.30
N PHE A 58 -9.36 9.73 -7.25
CA PHE A 58 -8.41 8.66 -7.00
C PHE A 58 -7.34 9.08 -5.99
N ALA A 59 -6.73 10.25 -6.18
CA ALA A 59 -5.72 10.76 -5.26
C ALA A 59 -6.28 10.92 -3.85
N ALA A 60 -7.48 11.50 -3.70
CA ALA A 60 -8.15 11.67 -2.42
C ALA A 60 -8.55 10.33 -1.77
N ALA A 61 -9.02 9.36 -2.56
CA ALA A 61 -9.36 8.02 -2.08
C ALA A 61 -8.12 7.23 -1.66
N VAL A 62 -7.03 7.29 -2.43
CA VAL A 62 -5.74 6.68 -2.06
C VAL A 62 -5.12 7.38 -0.85
N GLU A 63 -5.24 8.71 -0.74
CA GLU A 63 -4.77 9.46 0.42
C GLU A 63 -5.63 9.19 1.67
N GLY A 64 -6.94 9.06 1.50
CA GLY A 64 -7.90 8.61 2.51
C GLY A 64 -7.64 7.16 2.97
N LYS A 65 -7.27 6.27 2.04
CA LYS A 65 -6.87 4.88 2.35
C LYS A 65 -5.46 4.78 2.94
N ARG A 66 -4.55 5.70 2.59
CA ARG A 66 -3.29 5.90 3.33
C ARG A 66 -3.54 6.38 4.75
N ARG A 67 -4.61 7.14 4.99
CA ARG A 67 -5.08 7.53 6.33
C ARG A 67 -5.82 6.41 7.04
N SER A 68 -6.43 5.46 6.34
CA SER A 68 -6.92 4.21 6.96
C SER A 68 -5.74 3.27 7.22
N ASP A 69 -5.04 3.57 8.31
CA ASP A 69 -4.42 2.63 9.23
C ASP A 69 -4.14 1.23 8.67
N LEU A 70 -2.86 1.01 8.34
CA LEU A 70 -2.16 -0.28 8.15
C LEU A 70 -3.02 -1.48 7.68
N GLU A 71 -2.66 -2.06 6.54
CA GLU A 71 -3.30 -3.29 6.04
C GLU A 71 -3.21 -4.43 7.09
N GLU A 72 -4.11 -5.42 7.07
CA GLU A 72 -4.13 -6.52 8.08
C GLU A 72 -2.78 -7.20 8.28
N ARG A 73 -2.02 -7.38 7.20
CA ARG A 73 -0.66 -7.94 7.25
C ARG A 73 0.32 -7.01 7.97
N GLU A 74 0.18 -5.71 7.78
CA GLU A 74 1.00 -4.69 8.43
C GLU A 74 0.65 -4.58 9.92
N LEU A 75 -0.63 -4.66 10.28
CA LEU A 75 -1.06 -4.77 11.68
C LEU A 75 -0.51 -6.03 12.35
N THR A 76 -0.50 -7.16 11.64
CA THR A 76 0.10 -8.40 12.15
C THR A 76 1.59 -8.22 12.42
N ILE A 77 2.33 -7.63 11.48
CA ILE A 77 3.75 -7.30 11.67
C ILE A 77 3.92 -6.34 12.86
N LEU A 78 3.06 -5.33 12.99
CA LEU A 78 3.13 -4.35 14.08
C LEU A 78 2.88 -4.99 15.46
N ARG A 79 1.92 -5.91 15.57
CA ARG A 79 1.67 -6.69 16.80
C ARG A 79 2.87 -7.53 17.20
N LEU A 80 3.48 -8.22 16.24
CA LEU A 80 4.70 -8.99 16.47
C LEU A 80 5.88 -8.09 16.87
N ILE A 81 5.98 -6.91 16.27
CA ILE A 81 6.98 -5.90 16.67
C ILE A 81 6.77 -5.45 18.12
N ALA A 82 5.52 -5.19 18.51
CA ALA A 82 5.15 -4.81 19.87
C ALA A 82 5.39 -5.93 20.89
N GLY A 83 5.23 -7.20 20.47
CA GLY A 83 5.60 -8.39 21.24
C GLY A 83 7.12 -8.66 21.33
N GLY A 84 7.96 -7.82 20.73
CA GLY A 84 9.42 -7.94 20.80
C GLY A 84 10.07 -8.79 19.71
N ALA A 85 9.32 -9.28 18.72
CA ALA A 85 9.85 -10.17 17.68
C ALA A 85 10.92 -9.49 16.81
N THR A 86 12.10 -10.09 16.72
CA THR A 86 13.18 -9.63 15.85
C THR A 86 12.79 -9.76 14.37
N THR A 87 13.51 -9.05 13.50
CA THR A 87 13.32 -9.16 12.04
C THR A 87 13.52 -10.61 11.54
N LYS A 88 14.36 -11.39 12.23
CA LYS A 88 14.58 -12.81 11.93
C LYS A 88 13.36 -13.65 12.32
N GLU A 89 12.84 -13.48 13.53
CA GLU A 89 11.63 -14.20 13.98
C GLU A 89 10.40 -13.84 13.15
N LEU A 90 10.26 -12.57 12.75
CA LEU A 90 9.24 -12.12 11.80
C LEU A 90 9.36 -12.82 10.44
N ALA A 91 10.59 -12.98 9.95
CA ALA A 91 10.86 -13.67 8.68
C ALA A 91 10.46 -15.14 8.76
N ASP A 92 10.80 -15.80 9.87
CA ASP A 92 10.49 -17.21 10.11
C ASP A 92 8.97 -17.43 10.30
N GLN A 93 8.30 -16.59 11.09
CA GLN A 93 6.85 -16.71 11.35
C GLN A 93 5.98 -16.37 10.14
N LEU A 94 6.41 -15.43 9.30
CA LEU A 94 5.66 -14.98 8.13
C LEU A 94 6.08 -15.67 6.83
N PHE A 95 7.01 -16.64 6.91
CA PHE A 95 7.60 -17.34 5.77
C PHE A 95 8.13 -16.36 4.70
N LEU A 96 8.83 -15.32 5.15
CA LEU A 96 9.40 -14.25 4.32
C LEU A 96 10.92 -14.22 4.44
N SER A 97 11.59 -13.63 3.45
CA SER A 97 13.01 -13.28 3.61
C SER A 97 13.18 -12.11 4.58
N GLN A 98 14.30 -12.06 5.29
CA GLN A 98 14.61 -10.92 6.17
C GLN A 98 14.64 -9.59 5.41
N ALA A 99 15.03 -9.58 4.13
CA ALA A 99 15.00 -8.40 3.28
C ALA A 99 13.57 -7.91 3.05
N SER A 100 12.63 -8.81 2.75
CA SER A 100 11.21 -8.48 2.59
C SER A 100 10.59 -7.97 3.90
N VAL A 101 10.96 -8.55 5.04
CA VAL A 101 10.53 -8.05 6.36
C VAL A 101 11.07 -6.66 6.63
N LYS A 102 12.38 -6.40 6.44
CA LYS A 102 12.97 -5.05 6.62
C LYS A 102 12.26 -4.00 5.77
N ARG A 103 11.94 -4.34 4.52
CA ARG A 103 11.17 -3.46 3.63
C ARG A 103 9.78 -3.16 4.19
N SER A 104 9.06 -4.20 4.62
CA SER A 104 7.71 -4.07 5.18
C SER A 104 7.72 -3.23 6.46
N VAL A 105 8.66 -3.46 7.37
CA VAL A 105 8.84 -2.68 8.60
C VAL A 105 9.12 -1.20 8.29
N SER A 106 9.95 -0.92 7.28
CA SER A 106 10.25 0.47 6.89
C SER A 106 9.02 1.20 6.36
N LEU A 107 8.20 0.52 5.55
CA LEU A 107 6.93 1.07 5.05
C LEU A 107 5.92 1.33 6.18
N ILE A 108 5.84 0.42 7.16
CA ILE A 108 5.00 0.60 8.35
C ILE A 108 5.45 1.84 9.14
N PHE A 109 6.76 2.03 9.31
CA PHE A 109 7.29 3.19 10.02
C PHE A 109 6.99 4.49 9.28
N GLU A 110 7.13 4.50 7.95
CA GLU A 110 6.76 5.64 7.11
C GLU A 110 5.27 5.98 7.23
N LYS A 111 4.39 4.97 7.17
CA LYS A 111 2.94 5.11 7.35
C LYS A 111 2.56 5.63 8.74
N LEU A 112 3.27 5.19 9.78
CA LEU A 112 3.07 5.67 11.15
C LEU A 112 3.72 7.04 11.41
N GLY A 113 4.62 7.51 10.55
CA GLY A 113 5.35 8.77 10.73
C GLY A 113 6.46 8.67 11.78
N VAL A 114 7.02 7.49 12.00
CA VAL A 114 8.02 7.19 13.04
C VAL A 114 9.34 6.77 12.41
N ARG A 115 10.43 6.87 13.20
CA ARG A 115 11.80 6.57 12.71
C ARG A 115 12.40 5.30 13.29
N ASN A 116 11.83 4.79 14.37
CA ASN A 116 12.38 3.66 15.09
C ASN A 116 11.28 2.75 15.64
N ARG A 117 11.70 1.56 16.06
CA ARG A 117 10.83 0.49 16.55
C ARG A 117 10.01 0.93 17.77
N SER A 118 10.64 1.58 18.75
CA SER A 118 9.94 2.06 19.95
C SER A 118 8.88 3.10 19.61
N GLY A 119 9.17 4.01 18.68
CA GLY A 119 8.23 4.99 18.17
C GLY A 119 7.04 4.32 17.48
N ALA A 120 7.28 3.27 16.69
CA ALA A 120 6.19 2.51 16.05
C ALA A 120 5.25 1.87 17.07
N VAL A 121 5.80 1.26 18.13
CA VAL A 121 4.98 0.66 19.20
C VAL A 121 4.20 1.73 19.95
N SER A 122 4.84 2.85 20.32
CA SER A 122 4.18 3.94 21.03
C SER A 122 3.04 4.56 20.20
N GLU A 123 3.29 4.80 18.91
CA GLU A 123 2.29 5.37 18.00
C GLU A 123 1.15 4.38 17.74
N ALA A 124 1.44 3.08 17.66
CA ALA A 124 0.43 2.04 17.50
C ALA A 124 -0.57 2.02 18.67
N TYR A 125 -0.09 2.09 19.91
CA TYR A 125 -0.97 2.20 21.09
C TYR A 125 -1.73 3.52 21.13
N LYS A 126 -1.06 4.64 20.81
CA LYS A 126 -1.69 5.97 20.77
C LYS A 126 -2.85 6.03 19.78
N ARG A 127 -2.71 5.38 18.62
CA ARG A 127 -3.74 5.28 17.57
C ARG A 127 -4.71 4.11 17.75
N LYS A 128 -4.56 3.30 18.82
CA LYS A 128 -5.37 2.09 19.09
C LYS A 128 -5.37 1.07 17.95
N LEU A 129 -4.23 0.91 17.29
CA LEU A 129 -4.03 -0.06 16.21
C LEU A 129 -3.77 -1.47 16.72
N ILE A 130 -3.21 -1.56 17.93
CA ILE A 130 -2.89 -2.77 18.67
C ILE A 130 -3.22 -2.59 20.15
#